data_AF-A0A7S2VM44-F1
#
_entry.id   AF-A0A7S2VM44-F1
#
_cell.length_a   1.000
_cell.length_b   1.000
_cell.length_c   1.000
_cell.angle_alpha   90.00
_cell.angle_beta   90.00
_cell.angle_gamma   90.00
#
_symmetry.space_group_name_H-M   'P 1'
#
loop_
_entity.id
_entity.type
_entity.pdbx_description
1 polymer ?
#
loop_
_entity_poly.entity_id
_entity_poly.type
_entity_poly.pdbx_seq_one_letter_code
_entity_poly.pdbx_strand_id
1 'polypeptide(L)'
;EEFFAQGDEEKALGMPVGMLNDRDKVNRPSSQHGFIKFLVAPLMVVSVKVLPPLHPLLSQLRKNMAHWRDVWVQDTPQLEPALLAQRDEDIADLAMEAERLAARAWSVANRLSSASVKGLGTVSETPEPQWS
;
A
#
# COMPACT_ATOMS: atom_id res chain seq x y z
N GLU A 1 0.45 -7.76 -18.86
CA GLU A 1 0.51 -8.48 -20.15
C GLU A 1 0.51 -9.99 -19.95
N GLU A 2 1.26 -10.51 -18.98
CA GLU A 2 1.31 -11.96 -18.66
C GLU A 2 -0.07 -12.62 -18.47
N PHE A 3 -0.93 -12.12 -17.57
CA PHE A 3 -2.29 -12.66 -17.38
C PHE A 3 -3.12 -12.71 -18.67
N PHE A 4 -2.93 -11.73 -19.56
CA PHE A 4 -3.67 -11.68 -20.81
C PHE A 4 -3.08 -12.62 -21.86
N ALA A 5 -1.76 -12.79 -21.89
CA ALA A 5 -1.11 -13.78 -22.74
C ALA A 5 -1.59 -15.19 -22.36
N GLN A 6 -1.65 -15.49 -21.06
CA GLN A 6 -2.25 -16.73 -20.56
C GLN A 6 -3.72 -16.85 -20.96
N GLY A 7 -4.51 -15.79 -20.80
CA GLY A 7 -5.93 -15.80 -21.17
C GLY A 7 -6.17 -16.02 -22.66
N ASP A 8 -5.30 -15.49 -23.53
CA ASP A 8 -5.40 -15.70 -24.97
C ASP A 8 -5.07 -17.15 -25.34
N GLU A 9 -4.10 -17.78 -24.66
CA GLU A 9 -3.80 -19.20 -24.81
C GLU A 9 -4.95 -20.08 -24.32
N GLU A 10 -5.54 -19.76 -23.16
CA GLU A 10 -6.75 -20.42 -22.64
C GLU A 10 -7.90 -20.36 -23.66
N LYS A 11 -8.14 -19.19 -24.29
CA LYS A 11 -9.13 -19.03 -25.37
C LYS A 11 -8.80 -19.90 -26.58
N ALA A 12 -7.55 -19.90 -27.03
CA ALA A 12 -7.11 -20.67 -28.19
C ALA A 12 -7.28 -22.18 -27.99
N LEU A 13 -7.11 -22.66 -26.75
CA LEU A 13 -7.31 -24.05 -26.35
C LEU A 13 -8.78 -24.40 -26.06
N GLY A 14 -9.71 -23.45 -26.16
CA GLY A 14 -11.13 -23.66 -25.82
C GLY A 14 -11.37 -23.86 -24.32
N MET A 15 -10.45 -23.42 -23.46
CA MET A 15 -10.54 -23.53 -22.01
C MET A 15 -11.29 -22.34 -21.40
N PRO A 16 -11.91 -22.51 -20.22
CA PRO A 16 -12.43 -21.38 -19.45
C PRO A 16 -11.29 -20.41 -19.08
N VAL A 17 -11.50 -19.13 -19.40
CA VAL A 17 -10.52 -18.06 -19.13
C VAL A 17 -10.69 -17.52 -17.73
N GLY A 18 -9.60 -17.36 -16.98
CA GLY A 18 -9.63 -16.73 -15.66
C GLY A 18 -10.17 -15.29 -15.71
N MET A 19 -10.93 -14.87 -14.69
CA MET A 19 -11.56 -13.54 -14.66
C MET A 19 -10.55 -12.38 -14.81
N LEU A 20 -9.35 -12.52 -14.25
CA LEU A 20 -8.27 -11.52 -14.37
C LEU A 20 -7.44 -11.67 -15.66
N ASN A 21 -7.60 -12.79 -16.37
CA ASN A 21 -6.88 -13.16 -17.58
C ASN A 21 -7.63 -12.73 -18.84
N ASP A 22 -8.94 -12.48 -18.74
CA ASP A 22 -9.76 -12.03 -19.86
C ASP A 22 -9.62 -10.52 -20.08
N ARG A 23 -8.74 -10.13 -21.00
CA ARG A 23 -8.48 -8.72 -21.36
C ARG A 23 -9.72 -7.96 -21.82
N ASP A 24 -10.75 -8.66 -22.29
CA ASP A 24 -11.99 -8.07 -22.81
C ASP A 24 -12.99 -7.74 -21.70
N LYS A 25 -12.79 -8.27 -20.49
CA LYS A 25 -13.73 -8.16 -19.37
C LYS A 25 -13.14 -7.57 -18.10
N VAL A 26 -11.81 -7.53 -17.99
CA VAL A 26 -11.15 -7.06 -16.77
C VAL A 26 -11.35 -5.55 -16.55
N ASN A 27 -11.85 -5.16 -15.38
CA ASN A 27 -11.79 -3.78 -14.92
C ASN A 27 -10.49 -3.58 -14.15
N ARG A 28 -9.41 -3.18 -14.85
CA ARG A 28 -8.07 -3.08 -14.24
C ARG A 28 -8.04 -2.18 -13.01
N PRO A 29 -8.62 -0.96 -13.02
CA PRO A 29 -8.61 -0.10 -11.83
C PRO A 29 -9.29 -0.74 -10.62
N SER A 30 -10.44 -1.40 -10.84
CA SER A 30 -11.16 -2.13 -9.79
C SER A 30 -10.35 -3.31 -9.25
N SER A 31 -9.76 -4.12 -10.14
CA SER A 31 -8.92 -5.25 -9.77
C SER A 31 -7.69 -4.82 -8.97
N GLN A 32 -7.05 -3.70 -9.32
CA GLN A 32 -5.89 -3.17 -8.59
C GLN A 32 -6.27 -2.66 -7.19
N HIS A 33 -7.37 -1.91 -7.06
CA HIS A 33 -7.87 -1.49 -5.75
C HIS A 33 -8.16 -2.69 -4.85
N GLY A 34 -8.86 -3.70 -5.38
CA GLY A 34 -9.16 -4.94 -4.66
C GLY A 34 -7.92 -5.74 -4.27
N PHE A 35 -6.93 -5.85 -5.17
CA PHE A 35 -5.67 -6.54 -4.88
C PHE A 35 -4.90 -5.86 -3.74
N ILE A 36 -4.83 -4.53 -3.76
CA ILE A 36 -4.21 -3.78 -2.67
C ILE A 36 -4.98 -4.01 -1.36
N LYS A 37 -6.31 -3.84 -1.38
CA LYS A 37 -7.16 -3.97 -0.18
C LYS A 37 -7.07 -5.34 0.47
N PHE A 38 -7.23 -6.42 -0.31
CA PHE A 38 -7.44 -7.75 0.23
C PHE A 38 -6.16 -8.57 0.38
N LEU A 39 -5.09 -8.23 -0.34
CA LEU A 39 -3.83 -8.97 -0.27
C LEU A 39 -2.66 -8.12 0.21
N VAL A 40 -2.34 -7.04 -0.50
CA VAL A 40 -1.08 -6.30 -0.27
C VAL A 40 -1.12 -5.54 1.05
N ALA A 41 -2.22 -4.87 1.37
CA ALA A 41 -2.33 -4.07 2.60
C ALA A 41 -2.26 -4.94 3.87
N PRO A 42 -3.02 -6.05 4.01
CA PRO A 42 -2.88 -6.95 5.16
C PRO A 42 -1.45 -7.50 5.32
N LEU A 43 -0.83 -7.92 4.22
CA LEU A 43 0.56 -8.38 4.21
C LEU A 43 1.50 -7.29 4.74
N MET A 44 1.44 -6.09 4.16
CA MET A 44 2.32 -4.98 4.52
C MET A 44 2.11 -4.50 5.96
N VAL A 45 0.88 -4.48 6.45
CA VAL A 45 0.57 -4.12 7.84
C VAL A 45 1.27 -5.07 8.81
N VAL A 46 1.25 -6.38 8.54
CA VAL A 46 1.98 -7.37 9.35
C VAL A 46 3.49 -7.22 9.18
N SER A 47 3.97 -7.02 7.94
CA SER A 47 5.39 -6.79 7.67
C SER A 47 5.95 -5.59 8.44
N VAL A 48 5.21 -4.48 8.52
CA VAL A 48 5.62 -3.29 9.29
C VAL A 48 5.58 -3.54 10.79
N LYS A 49 4.65 -4.36 11.29
CA LYS A 49 4.62 -4.75 12.71
C LYS A 49 5.87 -5.54 13.11
N VAL A 50 6.42 -6.35 12.20
CA VAL A 50 7.65 -7.15 12.40
C VAL A 50 8.92 -6.34 12.09
N LEU A 51 8.89 -5.53 11.03
CA LEU A 51 9.99 -4.70 10.53
C LEU A 51 9.53 -3.23 10.46
N PRO A 52 9.54 -2.51 11.60
CA PRO A 52 9.04 -1.14 11.68
C PRO A 52 9.60 -0.16 10.64
N PRO A 53 10.89 -0.24 10.21
CA PRO A 53 11.42 0.64 9.16
C PRO A 53 10.68 0.58 7.81
N LEU A 54 9.87 -0.45 7.56
CA LEU A 54 9.05 -0.55 6.36
C LEU A 54 7.81 0.36 6.37
N HIS A 55 7.51 1.06 7.47
CA HIS A 55 6.32 1.90 7.60
C HIS A 55 6.08 2.91 6.45
N PRO A 56 7.09 3.51 5.78
CA PRO A 56 6.85 4.41 4.66
C PRO A 56 6.16 3.73 3.46
N LEU A 57 6.31 2.41 3.32
CA LEU A 57 5.69 1.63 2.25
C LEU A 57 4.16 1.59 2.38
N LEU A 58 3.60 1.63 3.60
CA LEU A 58 2.15 1.72 3.80
C LEU A 58 1.60 3.06 3.31
N SER A 59 2.33 4.16 3.57
CA SER A 59 1.96 5.48 3.05
C SER A 59 2.00 5.52 1.52
N GLN A 60 2.96 4.83 0.89
CA GLN A 60 3.00 4.70 -0.57
C GLN A 60 1.87 3.81 -1.09
N LEU A 61 1.56 2.72 -0.39
CA LEU A 61 0.47 1.82 -0.76
C LEU A 61 -0.89 2.53 -0.75
N ARG A 62 -1.14 3.39 0.24
CA ARG A 62 -2.30 4.29 0.29
C ARG A 62 -2.38 5.19 -0.95
N LYS A 63 -1.28 5.82 -1.36
CA LYS A 63 -1.23 6.67 -2.57
C LYS A 63 -1.56 5.86 -3.82
N ASN A 64 -1.04 4.64 -3.93
CA ASN A 64 -1.33 3.75 -5.05
C ASN A 64 -2.82 3.37 -5.08
N MET A 65 -3.42 3.05 -3.93
CA MET A 65 -4.86 2.75 -3.83
C MET A 65 -5.70 3.96 -4.26
N ALA A 66 -5.38 5.17 -3.79
CA ALA A 66 -6.05 6.39 -4.20
C ALA A 66 -5.93 6.66 -5.70
N HIS A 67 -4.74 6.45 -6.27
CA HIS A 67 -4.54 6.57 -7.71
C HIS A 67 -5.44 5.62 -8.51
N TRP A 68 -5.54 4.34 -8.11
CA TRP A 68 -6.42 3.38 -8.80
C TRP A 68 -7.90 3.70 -8.64
N ARG A 69 -8.29 4.28 -7.50
CA ARG A 69 -9.63 4.85 -7.32
C ARG A 69 -9.89 6.00 -8.29
N ASP A 70 -8.93 6.91 -8.49
CA ASP A 70 -9.10 8.04 -9.41
C ASP A 70 -9.17 7.60 -10.88
N VAL A 71 -8.31 6.66 -11.29
CA VAL A 71 -8.38 6.06 -12.64
C VAL A 71 -9.73 5.37 -12.85
N TRP A 72 -10.24 4.65 -11.83
CA TRP A 72 -11.55 4.00 -11.92
C TRP A 72 -12.70 4.99 -12.13
N VAL A 73 -12.65 6.15 -11.45
CA VAL A 73 -13.64 7.22 -11.62
C VAL A 73 -13.59 7.81 -13.03
N GLN A 74 -12.40 7.95 -13.61
CA GLN A 74 -12.23 8.43 -14.99
C GLN A 74 -12.78 7.42 -16.00
N ASP A 75 -12.53 6.13 -15.79
CA ASP A 75 -12.87 5.06 -16.74
C ASP A 75 -14.34 4.60 -16.63
N THR A 76 -15.05 4.95 -15.57
CA THR A 76 -16.41 4.47 -15.29
C THR A 76 -17.39 5.65 -15.21
N PRO A 77 -18.10 5.99 -16.28
CA PRO A 77 -19.16 6.98 -16.23
C PRO A 77 -20.29 6.50 -15.30
N GLN A 78 -20.91 7.43 -14.55
CA GLN A 78 -22.05 7.16 -13.64
C GLN A 78 -21.78 6.14 -12.53
N LEU A 79 -20.72 6.34 -11.74
CA LEU A 79 -20.50 5.55 -10.53
C LEU A 79 -21.58 5.76 -9.47
N GLU A 80 -22.05 4.65 -8.90
CA GLU A 80 -22.92 4.68 -7.73
C GLU A 80 -22.20 5.34 -6.55
N PRO A 81 -22.78 6.37 -5.91
CA PRO A 81 -22.14 7.11 -4.81
C PRO A 81 -21.66 6.22 -3.66
N ALA A 82 -22.40 5.14 -3.38
CA ALA A 82 -22.05 4.18 -2.33
C ALA A 82 -20.73 3.44 -2.63
N LEU A 83 -20.46 3.10 -3.88
CA LEU A 83 -19.22 2.40 -4.26
C LEU A 83 -18.02 3.33 -4.18
N LEU A 84 -18.20 4.61 -4.53
CA LEU A 84 -17.16 5.62 -4.37
C LEU A 84 -16.83 5.83 -2.88
N ALA A 85 -17.87 6.00 -2.05
CA ALA A 85 -17.72 6.16 -0.61
C ALA A 85 -16.99 4.96 0.02
N GLN A 86 -17.31 3.73 -0.39
CA GLN A 86 -16.62 2.54 0.10
C GLN A 86 -15.13 2.54 -0.21
N ARG A 87 -14.72 2.97 -1.41
CA ARG A 87 -13.30 3.03 -1.77
C ARG A 87 -12.57 4.15 -1.02
N ASP A 88 -13.26 5.26 -0.77
CA ASP A 88 -12.73 6.36 0.01
C ASP A 88 -12.51 5.95 1.48
N GLU A 89 -13.43 5.16 2.04
CA GLU A 89 -13.29 4.53 3.36
C GLU A 89 -12.08 3.59 3.40
N ASP A 90 -11.92 2.71 2.40
CA ASP A 90 -10.76 1.81 2.32
C ASP A 90 -9.42 2.54 2.34
N ILE A 91 -9.35 3.68 1.62
CA ILE A 91 -8.16 4.54 1.56
C ILE A 91 -7.91 5.20 2.92
N ALA A 92 -8.97 5.66 3.59
CA ALA A 92 -8.89 6.28 4.90
C ALA A 92 -8.42 5.28 5.98
N ASP A 93 -8.96 4.06 5.97
CA ASP A 93 -8.56 2.99 6.89
C ASP A 93 -7.07 2.67 6.76
N LEU A 94 -6.58 2.53 5.52
CA LEU A 94 -5.17 2.29 5.26
C LEU A 94 -4.30 3.48 5.69
N ALA A 95 -4.79 4.72 5.55
CA ALA A 95 -4.10 5.91 6.02
C ALA A 95 -3.94 5.89 7.55
N MET A 96 -5.02 5.61 8.27
CA MET A 96 -5.03 5.56 9.73
C MET A 96 -4.08 4.47 10.27
N GLU A 97 -4.09 3.27 9.69
CA GLU A 97 -3.17 2.20 10.12
C GLU A 97 -1.71 2.55 9.77
N ALA A 98 -1.45 3.20 8.63
CA ALA A 98 -0.11 3.65 8.26
C ALA A 98 0.45 4.66 9.27
N GLU A 99 -0.35 5.66 9.65
CA GLU A 99 0.02 6.68 10.64
C GLU A 99 0.26 6.07 12.02
N ARG A 100 -0.64 5.19 12.46
CA ARG A 100 -0.52 4.47 13.73
C ARG A 100 0.79 3.66 13.80
N LEU A 101 1.13 2.94 12.74
CA LEU A 101 2.34 2.13 12.69
C LEU A 101 3.61 2.97 12.56
N ALA A 102 3.57 4.08 11.82
CA ALA A 102 4.67 5.04 11.77
C ALA A 102 4.97 5.66 13.15
N ALA A 103 3.93 6.09 13.88
CA ALA A 103 4.06 6.60 15.24
C ALA A 103 4.68 5.57 16.18
N ARG A 104 4.26 4.29 16.07
CA ARG A 104 4.86 3.19 16.84
C ARG A 104 6.33 2.97 16.49
N ALA A 105 6.69 2.98 15.21
CA ALA A 105 8.07 2.80 14.75
C ALA A 105 8.99 3.89 15.33
N TRP A 106 8.56 5.14 15.25
CA TRP A 106 9.30 6.28 15.81
C TRP A 106 9.45 6.18 17.34
N SER A 107 8.37 5.82 18.04
CA SER A 107 8.40 5.62 19.50
C SER A 107 9.39 4.54 19.94
N VAL A 108 9.52 3.45 19.18
CA VAL A 108 10.52 2.39 19.44
C VAL A 108 11.93 2.91 19.19
N ALA A 109 12.17 3.59 18.07
CA ALA A 109 13.49 4.13 17.72
C ALA A 109 14.02 5.09 18.79
N ASN A 110 13.17 5.99 19.31
CA ASN A 110 13.56 6.92 20.36
C ASN A 110 13.88 6.24 21.70
N ARG A 111 13.18 5.16 22.05
CA ARG A 111 13.50 4.37 23.26
C ARG A 111 14.87 3.70 23.12
N LEU A 112 15.19 3.16 21.96
CA LEU A 112 16.49 2.51 21.73
C LEU A 112 17.64 3.53 21.73
N SER A 113 17.45 4.70 21.11
CA SER A 113 18.43 5.79 21.14
C SER A 113 18.69 6.29 22.58
N SER A 114 17.64 6.57 23.35
CA SER A 114 17.77 7.04 24.74
C SER A 114 18.31 5.98 25.72
N ALA A 115 18.08 4.69 25.47
CA ALA A 115 18.70 3.61 26.24
C ALA A 115 20.21 3.51 25.99
N SER A 116 20.66 3.79 24.75
CA SER A 116 22.08 3.79 24.39
C SER A 116 22.85 4.94 25.04
N VAL A 117 22.24 6.12 25.15
CA VAL A 117 22.83 7.31 25.82
C VAL A 117 23.05 7.11 27.32
N LYS A 118 22.28 6.24 27.99
CA LYS A 118 22.45 5.96 29.44
C LYS A 118 23.55 4.94 29.75
N GLY A 119 24.16 4.31 28.73
CA GLY A 119 25.15 3.23 28.90
C GLY A 119 26.61 3.63 28.68
N LEU A 120 26.89 4.84 28.17
CA LEU A 120 28.25 5.32 27.95
C LEU A 120 28.37 6.73 28.55
N GLY A 121 29.31 6.87 29.48
CA GLY A 121 29.68 8.16 30.05
C GLY A 121 29.93 9.18 28.94
N THR A 122 29.45 10.40 29.19
CA THR A 122 29.57 11.59 28.35
C THR A 122 30.89 11.66 27.60
N VAL A 123 30.84 11.62 26.28
CA VAL A 123 31.88 12.23 25.44
C VAL A 123 31.17 13.22 24.51
N SER A 124 31.70 14.44 24.55
CA SER A 124 31.25 15.68 23.95
C SER A 124 31.19 15.68 22.41
N GLU A 125 30.16 16.39 21.91
CA GLU A 125 30.04 17.18 20.66
C GLU A 125 30.52 16.62 19.30
N THR A 126 29.59 16.59 18.34
CA THR A 126 29.88 16.88 16.91
C THR A 126 28.67 17.59 16.26
N PRO A 127 28.89 18.50 15.29
CA PRO A 127 27.97 19.61 14.96
C PRO A 127 26.93 19.30 13.86
N GLU A 128 25.89 20.16 13.79
CA GLU A 128 24.77 20.13 12.83
C GLU A 128 25.21 20.13 11.35
N PRO A 129 24.52 19.35 10.48
CA PRO A 129 24.73 19.45 9.04
C PRO A 129 24.00 20.68 8.46
N GLN A 130 24.77 21.64 7.96
CA GLN A 130 24.25 22.69 7.09
C GLN A 130 24.04 22.14 5.69
N TRP A 131 22.80 22.21 5.19
CA TRP A 131 22.51 21.98 3.78
C TRP A 131 22.24 23.34 3.12
N SER A 132 23.01 23.63 2.07
CA SER A 132 22.83 24.75 1.13
C SER A 132 21.73 24.45 0.12
#